data_AF-A0A6A7CAP6-F1
#
_entry.id   AF-A0A6A7CAP6-F1
#
_cell.length_a   1.000
_cell.length_b   1.000
_cell.length_c   1.000
_cell.angle_alpha   90.00
_cell.angle_beta   90.00
_cell.angle_gamma   90.00
#
_symmetry.space_group_name_H-M   'P 1'
#
loop_
_entity.id
_entity.type
_entity.pdbx_description
1 polymer ?
#
loop_
_entity_poly.entity_id
_entity_poly.type
_entity_poly.pdbx_seq_one_letter_code
_entity_poly.pdbx_strand_id
1 'polypeptide(L)'
;MPLLGARLSKNCWRNLRHGIRFQSSSAIHAPLSVPPPHRQLYQTLLSLEEDAAGFVDISRLQLALRSLESSNPVIRVALLGLGPRGGRAVKQLAKVLLSDELVEEQRWERELEGEHSALIRYGSEEEVVPSSPLAQTVLAPSALLKKHRLELLAMHWSVAMTEQEDAMLGPTMSVPGSTVRYPVHKALIVADGVDGTVESGRITVKSPLIKAVCNLPLRQDAGEGVVDVDLANDAISLLRADRSKGSEYSHKWQASQVSKLIPWLSPKVSETGLSEPVQQLIDSLLNQASSAIARAETGRNALSANMPSTKRRELEGLVSGWTQTAHSELQLHLAQAAELPSWRQTVWWKLIWRVDDVAAGAGDLLNSWLVRAESSLAYLCGRIDETIISTQKSSEPPNEHWPHAIEFNRNDILHTKIPELQRTAQSLFARALATTAGSSALGAVCALASPADMALALAFPALGIVVSLSRLQVKWTAARARYEAALAQRGREVIVYVEDQLRRVVSVRNVSQRSEFDGPKASIKVCRDALREAKGSETI
;
A
#
# COMPACT_ATOMS: atom_id res chain seq x y z
N MET A 1 -8.41 21.16 40.30
CA MET A 1 -9.32 20.00 40.23
C MET A 1 -8.54 18.78 39.77
N PRO A 2 -8.74 17.60 40.37
CA PRO A 2 -7.70 16.58 40.46
C PRO A 2 -7.48 15.82 39.15
N LEU A 3 -6.22 15.42 38.99
CA LEU A 3 -5.63 14.60 37.94
C LEU A 3 -6.34 13.25 37.83
N LEU A 4 -7.11 13.03 36.77
CA LEU A 4 -7.58 11.71 36.36
C LEU A 4 -6.72 11.24 35.18
N GLY A 5 -5.76 10.37 35.50
CA GLY A 5 -4.99 9.64 34.51
C GLY A 5 -5.92 8.73 33.70
N ALA A 6 -6.22 9.15 32.47
CA ALA A 6 -6.93 8.32 31.52
C ALA A 6 -5.99 7.20 31.06
N ARG A 7 -6.24 5.97 31.54
CA ARG A 7 -5.77 4.75 30.89
C ARG A 7 -6.37 4.70 29.48
N LEU A 8 -5.64 5.24 28.51
CA LEU A 8 -6.00 5.15 27.10
C LEU A 8 -5.71 3.73 26.59
N SER A 9 -6.76 3.10 26.07
CA SER A 9 -6.78 1.74 25.54
C SER A 9 -5.74 1.55 24.44
N LYS A 10 -4.92 0.49 24.58
CA LYS A 10 -3.95 -0.01 23.57
C LYS A 10 -4.55 -0.22 22.18
N ASN A 11 -5.89 -0.30 22.07
CA ASN A 11 -6.59 -0.59 20.81
C ASN A 11 -6.68 0.62 19.86
N CYS A 12 -6.65 1.87 20.34
CA CYS A 12 -6.69 3.05 19.46
C CYS A 12 -5.39 3.20 18.66
N TRP A 13 -4.28 2.77 19.27
CA TRP A 13 -2.93 2.84 18.69
C TRP A 13 -2.64 1.76 17.64
N ARG A 14 -3.43 0.68 17.60
CA ARG A 14 -3.33 -0.38 16.58
C ARG A 14 -3.75 0.13 15.19
N ASN A 15 -4.78 0.96 15.11
CA ASN A 15 -5.33 1.42 13.83
C ASN A 15 -4.42 2.43 13.08
N LEU A 16 -3.60 3.20 13.79
CA LEU A 16 -2.64 4.13 13.16
C LEU A 16 -1.50 3.40 12.41
N ARG A 17 -1.23 2.12 12.70
CA ARG A 17 -0.20 1.32 12.01
C ARG A 17 -0.75 0.46 10.87
N HIS A 18 -2.08 0.34 10.73
CA HIS A 18 -2.74 -0.63 9.85
C HIS A 18 -3.30 -0.02 8.55
N GLY A 19 -2.87 1.19 8.18
CA GLY A 19 -3.35 1.90 6.98
C GLY A 19 -2.98 1.27 5.63
N ILE A 20 -2.22 0.18 5.60
CA ILE A 20 -1.76 -0.48 4.36
C ILE A 20 -2.45 -1.83 4.19
N ARG A 21 -3.79 -1.85 4.18
CA ARG A 21 -4.55 -2.94 3.54
C ARG A 21 -4.98 -2.47 2.16
N PHE A 22 -4.04 -2.42 1.23
CA PHE A 22 -4.38 -2.22 -0.18
C PHE A 22 -4.90 -3.53 -0.76
N GLN A 23 -6.20 -3.50 -0.98
CA GLN A 23 -7.00 -4.51 -1.65
C GLN A 23 -6.60 -4.58 -3.12
N SER A 24 -6.15 -5.75 -3.59
CA SER A 24 -6.26 -6.12 -4.99
C SER A 24 -7.64 -6.72 -5.21
N SER A 25 -8.49 -6.02 -5.96
CA SER A 25 -9.81 -6.49 -6.40
C SER A 25 -9.68 -7.74 -7.29
N SER A 26 -9.89 -8.90 -6.69
CA SER A 26 -10.44 -10.08 -7.36
C SER A 26 -11.11 -10.95 -6.30
N ALA A 27 -12.44 -10.94 -6.33
CA ALA A 27 -13.34 -11.87 -5.68
C ALA A 27 -13.34 -11.93 -4.14
N ILE A 28 -14.38 -11.31 -3.57
CA ILE A 28 -15.30 -11.92 -2.60
C ILE A 28 -15.05 -13.42 -2.42
N HIS A 29 -14.56 -13.88 -1.26
CA HIS A 29 -14.96 -15.12 -0.58
C HIS A 29 -14.17 -15.33 0.74
N ALA A 30 -14.81 -16.05 1.65
CA ALA A 30 -14.40 -16.40 3.02
C ALA A 30 -12.96 -16.93 3.15
N PRO A 31 -12.33 -16.89 4.35
CA PRO A 31 -11.04 -17.52 4.57
C PRO A 31 -11.14 -19.01 4.20
N LEU A 32 -10.48 -19.38 3.10
CA LEU A 32 -10.32 -20.78 2.72
C LEU A 32 -9.46 -21.45 3.81
N SER A 33 -9.85 -22.67 4.20
CA SER A 33 -9.18 -23.43 5.25
C SER A 33 -7.72 -23.66 4.88
N VAL A 34 -6.80 -22.95 5.55
CA VAL A 34 -5.35 -23.15 5.38
C VAL A 34 -5.04 -24.64 5.55
N PRO A 35 -4.34 -25.28 4.59
CA PRO A 35 -3.98 -26.68 4.67
C PRO A 35 -3.31 -27.01 6.02
N PRO A 36 -3.61 -28.17 6.63
CA PRO A 36 -2.98 -28.59 7.89
C PRO A 36 -1.45 -28.43 7.94
N PRO A 37 -0.66 -28.78 6.89
CA PRO A 37 0.80 -28.63 6.95
C PRO A 37 1.29 -27.17 6.99
N HIS A 38 0.51 -26.22 6.47
CA HIS A 38 0.91 -24.81 6.39
C HIS A 38 0.38 -23.97 7.57
N ARG A 39 -0.50 -24.53 8.41
CA ARG A 39 -1.22 -23.78 9.44
C ARG A 39 -0.30 -23.14 10.47
N GLN A 40 0.71 -23.87 10.93
CA GLN A 40 1.68 -23.36 11.89
C GLN A 40 2.50 -22.20 11.30
N LEU A 41 3.05 -22.39 10.09
CA LEU A 41 3.80 -21.35 9.39
C LEU A 41 2.95 -20.09 9.14
N TYR A 42 1.70 -20.27 8.69
CA TYR A 42 0.75 -19.17 8.49
C TYR A 42 0.50 -18.38 9.77
N GLN A 43 0.24 -19.05 10.90
CA GLN A 43 0.01 -18.39 12.19
C GLN A 43 1.24 -17.63 12.67
N THR A 44 2.43 -18.20 12.51
CA THR A 44 3.69 -17.53 12.90
C THR A 44 3.95 -16.28 12.05
N LEU A 45 3.73 -16.34 10.73
CA LEU A 45 3.86 -15.17 9.86
C LEU A 45 2.82 -14.09 10.16
N LEU A 46 1.61 -14.48 10.55
CA LEU A 46 0.59 -13.53 10.99
C LEU A 46 1.01 -12.82 12.29
N SER A 47 1.60 -13.54 13.25
CA SER A 47 2.18 -12.90 14.45
C SER A 47 3.35 -11.98 14.13
N LEU A 48 4.15 -12.30 13.10
CA LEU A 48 5.23 -11.44 12.63
C LEU A 48 4.70 -10.12 12.06
N GLU A 49 3.55 -10.13 11.38
CA GLU A 49 2.87 -8.91 10.92
C GLU A 49 2.52 -8.00 12.12
N GLU A 50 2.03 -8.58 13.23
CA GLU A 50 1.67 -7.81 14.41
C GLU A 50 2.89 -7.26 15.17
N ASP A 51 3.91 -8.10 15.37
CA ASP A 51 5.05 -7.78 16.23
C ASP A 51 6.12 -6.94 15.51
N ALA A 52 6.34 -7.16 14.22
CA ALA A 52 7.45 -6.61 13.45
C ALA A 52 7.02 -5.76 12.23
N ALA A 53 5.79 -5.23 12.22
CA ALA A 53 5.24 -4.42 11.13
C ALA A 53 6.18 -3.32 10.60
N GLY A 54 6.98 -2.70 11.48
CA GLY A 54 7.91 -1.62 11.11
C GLY A 54 9.20 -2.08 10.43
N PHE A 55 9.51 -3.38 10.44
CA PHE A 55 10.75 -3.95 9.91
C PHE A 55 10.52 -4.89 8.72
N VAL A 56 9.27 -5.21 8.42
CA VAL A 56 8.88 -6.19 7.40
C VAL A 56 8.16 -5.49 6.25
N ASP A 57 8.44 -5.93 5.03
CA ASP A 57 7.68 -5.53 3.85
C ASP A 57 6.29 -6.18 3.85
N ILE A 58 5.27 -5.41 4.25
CA ILE A 58 3.90 -5.87 4.41
C ILE A 58 3.33 -6.45 3.10
N SER A 59 3.64 -5.84 1.94
CA SER A 59 3.13 -6.31 0.65
C SER A 59 3.67 -7.70 0.31
N ARG A 60 4.97 -7.94 0.56
CA ARG A 60 5.60 -9.25 0.35
C ARG A 60 5.13 -10.27 1.40
N LEU A 61 4.92 -9.87 2.65
CA LEU A 61 4.38 -10.74 3.70
C LEU A 61 2.95 -11.22 3.36
N GLN A 62 2.10 -10.32 2.85
CA GLN A 62 0.75 -10.68 2.42
C GLN A 62 0.76 -11.63 1.22
N LEU A 63 1.72 -11.47 0.29
CA LEU A 63 1.94 -12.44 -0.79
C LEU A 63 2.30 -13.82 -0.21
N ALA A 64 3.21 -13.87 0.76
CA ALA A 64 3.59 -15.12 1.42
C ALA A 64 2.40 -15.77 2.15
N LEU A 65 1.62 -15.02 2.94
CA LEU A 65 0.42 -15.53 3.60
C LEU A 65 -0.60 -16.11 2.62
N ARG A 66 -0.89 -15.39 1.52
CA ARG A 66 -1.79 -15.87 0.46
C ARG A 66 -1.29 -17.14 -0.22
N SER A 67 0.03 -17.25 -0.43
CA SER A 67 0.60 -18.45 -1.02
C SER A 67 0.49 -19.69 -0.12
N LEU A 68 0.32 -19.50 1.20
CA LEU A 68 0.13 -20.59 2.16
C LEU A 68 -1.32 -21.06 2.30
N GLU A 69 -2.30 -20.25 1.85
CA GLU A 69 -3.73 -20.59 1.90
C GLU A 69 -4.12 -21.76 0.99
N SER A 70 -3.26 -22.13 0.03
CA SER A 70 -3.49 -23.23 -0.89
C SER A 70 -2.27 -24.15 -0.98
N SER A 71 -2.48 -25.44 -1.21
CA SER A 71 -1.38 -26.40 -1.39
C SER A 71 -0.63 -26.21 -2.71
N ASN A 72 -1.27 -25.61 -3.71
CA ASN A 72 -0.70 -25.33 -5.03
C ASN A 72 -0.92 -23.85 -5.38
N PRO A 73 -0.13 -22.95 -4.78
CA PRO A 73 -0.30 -21.51 -4.96
C PRO A 73 0.04 -21.05 -6.37
N VAL A 74 -0.53 -19.91 -6.74
CA VAL A 74 -0.22 -19.22 -7.98
C VAL A 74 1.11 -18.48 -7.82
N ILE A 75 2.09 -18.81 -8.65
CA ILE A 75 3.43 -18.21 -8.59
C ILE A 75 3.51 -17.04 -9.56
N ARG A 76 3.56 -15.85 -8.98
CA ARG A 76 3.79 -14.59 -9.68
C ARG A 76 5.27 -14.39 -10.01
N VAL A 77 5.57 -14.14 -11.27
CA VAL A 77 6.92 -13.81 -11.77
C VAL A 77 6.88 -12.45 -12.46
N ALA A 78 7.72 -11.51 -12.02
CA ALA A 78 7.92 -10.26 -12.75
C ALA A 78 8.92 -10.46 -13.90
N LEU A 79 8.61 -9.92 -15.07
CA LEU A 79 9.50 -9.75 -16.20
C LEU A 79 9.82 -8.24 -16.29
N LEU A 80 11.00 -7.87 -15.83
CA LEU A 80 11.44 -6.47 -15.70
C LEU A 80 12.38 -6.13 -16.84
N GLY A 81 11.95 -5.27 -17.76
CA GLY A 81 12.69 -4.95 -18.97
C GLY A 81 13.56 -3.70 -18.81
N LEU A 82 14.88 -3.85 -18.92
CA LEU A 82 15.86 -2.76 -18.90
C LEU A 82 16.20 -2.22 -20.28
N GLY A 83 16.67 -0.98 -20.33
CA GLY A 83 16.98 -0.27 -21.57
C GLY A 83 15.75 0.32 -22.27
N PRO A 84 15.98 1.13 -23.33
CA PRO A 84 14.94 1.94 -23.96
C PRO A 84 13.82 1.13 -24.62
N ARG A 85 14.08 -0.13 -24.99
CA ARG A 85 13.07 -1.06 -25.53
C ARG A 85 12.79 -2.22 -24.58
N GLY A 86 13.22 -2.14 -23.33
CA GLY A 86 13.09 -3.20 -22.34
C GLY A 86 11.65 -3.67 -22.16
N GLY A 87 10.70 -2.73 -22.12
CA GLY A 87 9.26 -3.05 -22.03
C GLY A 87 8.73 -3.88 -23.21
N ARG A 88 9.26 -3.66 -24.42
CA ARG A 88 8.91 -4.47 -25.60
C ARG A 88 9.59 -5.83 -25.55
N ALA A 89 10.87 -5.87 -25.20
CA ALA A 89 11.66 -7.10 -25.11
C ALA A 89 11.05 -8.11 -24.11
N VAL A 90 10.58 -7.67 -22.94
CA VAL A 90 9.92 -8.57 -21.98
C VAL A 90 8.59 -9.12 -22.49
N LYS A 91 7.82 -8.33 -23.24
CA LYS A 91 6.55 -8.79 -23.82
C LYS A 91 6.77 -9.74 -24.98
N GLN A 92 7.77 -9.49 -25.82
CA GLN A 92 8.20 -10.43 -26.84
C GLN A 92 8.70 -11.74 -26.22
N LEU A 93 9.52 -11.66 -25.16
CA LEU A 93 9.96 -12.86 -24.44
C LEU A 93 8.77 -13.63 -23.85
N ALA A 94 7.81 -12.92 -23.24
CA ALA A 94 6.59 -13.54 -22.72
C ALA A 94 5.78 -14.19 -23.85
N LYS A 95 5.63 -13.52 -25.00
CA LYS A 95 4.96 -14.07 -26.18
C LYS A 95 5.62 -15.37 -26.62
N VAL A 96 6.93 -15.36 -26.85
CA VAL A 96 7.73 -16.52 -27.27
C VAL A 96 7.66 -17.68 -26.29
N LEU A 97 7.70 -17.41 -24.97
CA LEU A 97 7.63 -18.45 -23.95
C LEU A 97 6.26 -19.11 -23.81
N LEU A 98 5.20 -18.39 -24.18
CA LEU A 98 3.82 -18.80 -23.93
C LEU A 98 3.08 -19.27 -25.17
N SER A 99 3.50 -18.84 -26.35
CA SER A 99 2.90 -19.16 -27.64
C SER A 99 2.94 -20.66 -27.94
N ASP A 100 1.87 -21.17 -28.53
CA ASP A 100 1.86 -22.49 -29.16
C ASP A 100 2.43 -22.36 -30.58
N GLU A 101 3.44 -23.18 -30.87
CA GLU A 101 4.21 -23.17 -32.11
C GLU A 101 3.40 -23.76 -33.30
N LEU A 102 2.40 -24.60 -33.00
CA LEU A 102 1.62 -25.32 -34.01
C LEU A 102 0.34 -24.59 -34.44
N VAL A 103 -0.07 -23.58 -33.66
CA VAL A 103 -1.28 -22.79 -33.87
C VAL A 103 -0.90 -21.45 -34.51
N GLU A 104 -1.81 -20.91 -35.32
CA GLU A 104 -1.68 -19.55 -35.85
C GLU A 104 -1.66 -18.49 -34.74
N GLU A 105 -1.21 -17.28 -35.08
CA GLU A 105 -1.10 -16.18 -34.13
C GLU A 105 -2.45 -15.79 -33.50
N GLN A 106 -2.53 -15.99 -32.19
CA GLN A 106 -3.73 -15.78 -31.39
C GLN A 106 -3.97 -14.29 -31.07
N ARG A 107 -5.15 -13.94 -30.55
CA ARG A 107 -5.51 -12.54 -30.30
C ARG A 107 -4.71 -11.95 -29.15
N TRP A 108 -4.51 -12.72 -28.09
CA TRP A 108 -3.74 -12.30 -26.92
C TRP A 108 -2.27 -11.98 -27.26
N GLU A 109 -1.69 -12.62 -28.30
CA GLU A 109 -0.34 -12.34 -28.77
C GLU A 109 -0.20 -10.91 -29.31
N ARG A 110 -1.23 -10.44 -30.04
CA ARG A 110 -1.31 -9.07 -30.57
C ARG A 110 -1.59 -8.03 -29.49
N GLU A 111 -2.35 -8.39 -28.47
CA GLU A 111 -2.63 -7.51 -27.33
C GLU A 111 -1.38 -7.16 -26.51
N LEU A 112 -0.33 -8.00 -26.56
CA LEU A 112 0.93 -7.77 -25.86
C LEU A 112 1.87 -6.79 -26.57
N GLU A 113 1.58 -6.35 -27.80
CA GLU A 113 2.49 -5.48 -28.58
C GLU A 113 2.44 -4.00 -28.17
N GLY A 114 1.48 -3.61 -27.31
CA GLY A 114 1.35 -2.24 -26.79
C GLY A 114 2.48 -1.82 -25.85
N GLU A 115 2.51 -0.55 -25.42
CA GLU A 115 3.54 -0.04 -24.49
C GLU A 115 3.20 -0.26 -23.00
N HIS A 116 1.92 -0.41 -22.65
CA HIS A 116 1.46 -0.55 -21.26
C HIS A 116 1.92 -1.84 -20.57
N SER A 117 2.20 -1.78 -19.26
CA SER A 117 2.49 -2.97 -18.46
C SER A 117 1.36 -3.99 -18.54
N ALA A 118 1.72 -5.27 -18.70
CA ALA A 118 0.76 -6.35 -18.91
C ALA A 118 0.84 -7.38 -17.78
N LEU A 119 -0.33 -7.82 -17.30
CA LEU A 119 -0.46 -8.94 -16.37
C LEU A 119 -1.03 -10.14 -17.12
N ILE A 120 -0.20 -11.15 -17.34
CA ILE A 120 -0.52 -12.32 -18.14
C ILE A 120 -0.95 -13.46 -17.21
N ARG A 121 -2.14 -14.01 -17.46
CA ARG A 121 -2.72 -15.10 -16.67
C ARG A 121 -3.18 -16.22 -17.59
N TYR A 122 -3.28 -17.43 -17.03
CA TYR A 122 -3.98 -18.51 -17.71
C TYR A 122 -5.49 -18.22 -17.75
N GLY A 123 -6.11 -18.34 -18.93
CA GLY A 123 -7.55 -18.18 -19.12
C GLY A 123 -7.93 -18.46 -20.57
N SER A 124 -9.23 -18.59 -20.82
CA SER A 124 -9.77 -18.67 -22.18
C SER A 124 -9.98 -17.27 -22.76
N GLU A 125 -9.88 -17.12 -24.10
CA GLU A 125 -10.09 -15.81 -24.76
C GLU A 125 -11.54 -15.29 -24.63
N GLU A 126 -12.49 -16.15 -24.25
CA GLU A 126 -13.92 -15.83 -24.12
C GLU A 126 -14.28 -15.26 -22.74
N GLU A 127 -13.36 -15.31 -21.78
CA GLU A 127 -13.58 -14.79 -20.42
C GLU A 127 -13.48 -13.26 -20.38
N VAL A 128 -14.50 -12.62 -19.82
CA VAL A 128 -14.52 -11.16 -19.64
C VAL A 128 -13.51 -10.76 -18.56
N VAL A 129 -12.46 -10.07 -18.99
CA VAL A 129 -11.42 -9.57 -18.08
C VAL A 129 -11.86 -8.23 -17.48
N PRO A 130 -11.89 -8.08 -16.14
CA PRO A 130 -12.12 -6.78 -15.53
C PRO A 130 -10.97 -5.83 -15.88
N SER A 131 -11.32 -4.70 -16.51
CA SER A 131 -10.34 -3.66 -16.85
C SER A 131 -9.76 -3.04 -15.58
N SER A 132 -8.44 -3.13 -15.42
CA SER A 132 -7.72 -2.45 -14.35
C SER A 132 -6.99 -1.24 -14.93
N PRO A 133 -7.06 -0.05 -14.29
CA PRO A 133 -6.32 1.12 -14.74
C PRO A 133 -4.80 0.98 -14.52
N LEU A 134 -4.35 -0.04 -13.78
CA LEU A 134 -2.95 -0.24 -13.41
C LEU A 134 -2.19 -1.04 -14.49
N ALA A 135 -2.74 -2.16 -14.92
CA ALA A 135 -2.11 -3.05 -15.89
C ALA A 135 -3.16 -3.65 -16.83
N GLN A 136 -2.82 -3.76 -18.11
CA GLN A 136 -3.62 -4.52 -19.05
C GLN A 136 -3.55 -5.99 -18.67
N THR A 137 -4.68 -6.59 -18.30
CA THR A 137 -4.71 -8.02 -17.98
C THR A 137 -4.98 -8.80 -19.26
N VAL A 138 -4.10 -9.75 -19.58
CA VAL A 138 -4.14 -10.57 -20.81
C VAL A 138 -4.31 -12.03 -20.40
N LEU A 139 -5.30 -12.71 -20.98
CA LEU A 139 -5.52 -14.14 -20.77
C LEU A 139 -4.88 -14.94 -21.90
N ALA A 140 -3.92 -15.81 -21.57
CA ALA A 140 -3.21 -16.64 -22.51
C ALA A 140 -3.50 -18.13 -22.25
N PRO A 141 -4.01 -18.89 -23.23
CA PRO A 141 -4.28 -20.32 -23.09
C PRO A 141 -2.99 -21.18 -23.18
N SER A 142 -1.95 -20.81 -22.42
CA SER A 142 -0.65 -21.46 -22.48
C SER A 142 -0.55 -22.68 -21.54
N ALA A 143 0.01 -23.78 -22.05
CA ALA A 143 0.27 -24.99 -21.27
C ALA A 143 1.25 -24.73 -20.12
N LEU A 144 2.22 -23.84 -20.31
CA LEU A 144 3.21 -23.48 -19.29
C LEU A 144 2.54 -22.79 -18.09
N LEU A 145 1.69 -21.80 -18.34
CA LEU A 145 0.94 -21.11 -17.28
C LEU A 145 -0.01 -22.06 -16.55
N LYS A 146 -0.70 -22.95 -17.28
CA LYS A 146 -1.63 -23.93 -16.70
C LYS A 146 -0.92 -24.95 -15.81
N LYS A 147 0.15 -25.57 -16.33
CA LYS A 147 0.88 -26.65 -15.66
C LYS A 147 1.52 -26.17 -14.37
N HIS A 148 2.10 -24.98 -14.38
CA HIS A 148 2.87 -24.43 -13.26
C HIS A 148 2.12 -23.36 -12.45
N ARG A 149 0.86 -23.06 -12.80
CA ARG A 149 0.03 -22.01 -12.17
C ARG A 149 0.78 -20.68 -12.05
N LEU A 150 1.28 -20.20 -13.18
CA LEU A 150 2.06 -18.96 -13.22
C LEU A 150 1.19 -17.75 -13.58
N GLU A 151 1.55 -16.62 -13.01
CA GLU A 151 1.13 -15.28 -13.44
C GLU A 151 2.37 -14.48 -13.79
N LEU A 152 2.40 -13.83 -14.96
CA LEU A 152 3.55 -13.03 -15.38
C LEU A 152 3.20 -11.55 -15.37
N LEU A 153 3.99 -10.72 -14.68
CA LEU A 153 3.90 -9.27 -14.77
C LEU A 153 5.00 -8.76 -15.69
N ALA A 154 4.65 -8.31 -16.90
CA ALA A 154 5.59 -7.73 -17.84
C ALA A 154 5.55 -6.20 -17.78
N MET A 155 6.66 -5.57 -17.43
CA MET A 155 6.77 -4.11 -17.38
C MET A 155 8.17 -3.62 -17.69
N HIS A 156 8.25 -2.38 -18.17
CA HIS A 156 9.52 -1.67 -18.24
C HIS A 156 9.99 -1.32 -16.83
N TRP A 157 11.30 -1.48 -16.59
CA TRP A 157 11.94 -1.17 -15.32
C TRP A 157 13.18 -0.32 -15.58
N SER A 158 13.39 0.70 -14.75
CA SER A 158 14.57 1.57 -14.82
C SER A 158 15.35 1.43 -13.52
N VAL A 159 16.63 1.07 -13.62
CA VAL A 159 17.50 0.85 -12.46
C VAL A 159 17.98 2.18 -11.88
N ALA A 160 17.64 2.46 -10.62
CA ALA A 160 18.28 3.54 -9.85
C ALA A 160 19.67 3.13 -9.32
N MET A 161 20.50 4.10 -8.88
CA MET A 161 21.91 3.87 -8.50
C MET A 161 22.12 2.93 -7.29
N THR A 162 21.09 2.62 -6.52
CA THR A 162 21.15 1.76 -5.33
C THR A 162 19.86 0.97 -5.21
N GLU A 163 19.72 -0.13 -5.95
CA GLU A 163 18.53 -0.97 -5.84
C GLU A 163 18.74 -2.14 -4.89
N GLN A 164 17.86 -2.17 -3.88
CA GLN A 164 17.72 -3.27 -2.94
C GLN A 164 16.84 -4.35 -3.58
N GLU A 165 17.04 -5.62 -3.21
CA GLU A 165 16.27 -6.79 -3.65
C GLU A 165 14.73 -6.55 -3.62
N ASP A 166 14.28 -5.73 -2.67
CA ASP A 166 12.88 -5.39 -2.46
C ASP A 166 12.21 -4.63 -3.60
N ALA A 167 12.96 -3.76 -4.28
CA ALA A 167 12.42 -3.00 -5.41
C ALA A 167 12.10 -3.95 -6.57
N MET A 168 12.94 -4.97 -6.78
CA MET A 168 12.79 -5.96 -7.85
C MET A 168 11.70 -6.99 -7.55
N LEU A 169 11.55 -7.41 -6.29
CA LEU A 169 10.52 -8.37 -5.87
C LEU A 169 9.17 -7.73 -5.54
N GLY A 170 9.10 -6.40 -5.56
CA GLY A 170 7.86 -5.64 -5.43
C GLY A 170 7.92 -4.38 -6.28
N PRO A 171 7.92 -4.51 -7.62
CA PRO A 171 7.95 -3.37 -8.50
C PRO A 171 6.76 -2.44 -8.25
N THR A 172 7.02 -1.14 -8.34
CA THR A 172 6.01 -0.10 -8.19
C THR A 172 5.48 0.31 -9.56
N MET A 173 4.17 0.48 -9.63
CA MET A 173 3.46 0.95 -10.80
C MET A 173 2.84 2.31 -10.47
N SER A 174 3.23 3.33 -11.23
CA SER A 174 2.70 4.67 -11.08
C SER A 174 1.58 4.91 -12.10
N VAL A 175 0.41 5.28 -11.59
CA VAL A 175 -0.74 5.77 -12.35
C VAL A 175 -0.96 7.23 -11.94
N PRO A 176 -1.51 8.11 -12.80
CA PRO A 176 -1.83 9.48 -12.40
C PRO A 176 -2.63 9.50 -11.08
N GLY A 177 -2.03 10.06 -10.02
CA GLY A 177 -2.62 10.17 -8.69
C GLY A 177 -2.40 9.01 -7.71
N SER A 178 -1.74 7.91 -8.10
CA SER A 178 -1.40 6.83 -7.15
C SER A 178 -0.19 5.99 -7.57
N THR A 179 0.60 5.52 -6.60
CA THR A 179 1.65 4.52 -6.83
C THR A 179 1.28 3.25 -6.08
N VAL A 180 1.22 2.13 -6.80
CA VAL A 180 0.82 0.82 -6.25
C VAL A 180 1.97 -0.16 -6.40
N ARG A 181 2.23 -0.94 -5.35
CA ARG A 181 3.29 -1.97 -5.36
C ARG A 181 2.72 -3.32 -5.73
N TYR A 182 3.40 -4.04 -6.62
CA TYR A 182 2.98 -5.35 -7.10
C TYR A 182 3.96 -6.45 -6.64
N PRO A 183 3.77 -7.05 -5.46
CA PRO A 183 4.69 -8.06 -4.95
C PRO A 183 4.65 -9.34 -5.80
N VAL A 184 5.83 -9.89 -6.09
CA VAL A 184 6.04 -11.11 -6.86
C VAL A 184 6.90 -12.13 -6.11
N HIS A 185 6.86 -13.39 -6.52
CA HIS A 185 7.69 -14.44 -5.91
C HIS A 185 9.09 -14.45 -6.53
N LYS A 186 9.19 -14.26 -7.84
CA LYS A 186 10.45 -14.22 -8.60
C LYS A 186 10.49 -13.02 -9.53
N ALA A 187 11.68 -12.56 -9.88
CA ALA A 187 11.89 -11.52 -10.89
C ALA A 187 12.93 -11.97 -11.93
N LEU A 188 12.54 -11.91 -13.21
CA LEU A 188 13.44 -12.08 -14.34
C LEU A 188 13.72 -10.70 -14.93
N ILE A 189 14.99 -10.29 -14.87
CA ILE A 189 15.46 -9.04 -15.42
C ILE A 189 15.93 -9.31 -16.83
N VAL A 190 15.34 -8.62 -17.80
CA VAL A 190 15.65 -8.76 -19.23
C VAL A 190 16.28 -7.47 -19.71
N ALA A 191 17.58 -7.53 -19.96
CA ALA A 191 18.36 -6.42 -20.48
C ALA A 191 18.26 -6.37 -22.01
N ASP A 192 17.57 -5.39 -22.58
CA ASP A 192 17.51 -5.26 -24.04
C ASP A 192 18.77 -4.58 -24.60
N GLY A 193 19.43 -5.26 -25.54
CA GLY A 193 20.55 -4.70 -26.26
C GLY A 193 21.77 -4.40 -25.37
N VAL A 194 22.71 -3.64 -25.95
CA VAL A 194 23.95 -3.25 -25.25
C VAL A 194 23.64 -2.30 -24.09
N ASP A 195 22.72 -1.35 -24.29
CA ASP A 195 22.34 -0.37 -23.27
C ASP A 195 21.74 -1.03 -22.03
N GLY A 196 20.75 -1.91 -22.21
CA GLY A 196 20.15 -2.68 -21.11
C GLY A 196 21.16 -3.60 -20.44
N THR A 197 22.14 -4.13 -21.19
CA THR A 197 23.21 -4.97 -20.62
C THR A 197 24.12 -4.17 -19.69
N VAL A 198 24.49 -2.95 -20.08
CA VAL A 198 25.27 -2.03 -19.23
C VAL A 198 24.48 -1.64 -17.98
N GLU A 199 23.18 -1.38 -18.11
CA GLU A 199 22.30 -1.12 -16.97
C GLU A 199 22.20 -2.32 -16.02
N SER A 200 22.07 -3.54 -16.56
CA SER A 200 22.06 -4.76 -15.75
C SER A 200 23.35 -4.97 -14.98
N GLY A 201 24.50 -4.51 -15.50
CA GLY A 201 25.79 -4.57 -14.80
C GLY A 201 25.83 -3.76 -13.51
N ARG A 202 24.90 -2.80 -13.32
CA ARG A 202 24.78 -2.00 -12.08
C ARG A 202 24.08 -2.77 -10.95
N ILE A 203 23.45 -3.90 -11.26
CA ILE A 203 22.74 -4.71 -10.29
C ILE A 203 23.74 -5.57 -9.54
N THR A 204 23.99 -5.22 -8.27
CA THR A 204 24.92 -5.97 -7.41
C THR A 204 24.23 -7.03 -6.55
N VAL A 205 22.90 -7.10 -6.61
CA VAL A 205 22.08 -8.01 -5.79
C VAL A 205 22.20 -9.44 -6.30
N LYS A 206 22.61 -10.36 -5.41
CA LYS A 206 22.62 -11.81 -5.68
C LYS A 206 21.52 -12.47 -4.84
N SER A 207 20.44 -12.89 -5.49
CA SER A 207 19.32 -13.59 -4.86
C SER A 207 18.89 -14.78 -5.74
N PRO A 208 18.54 -15.95 -5.18
CA PRO A 208 18.02 -17.07 -5.96
C PRO A 208 16.67 -16.76 -6.63
N LEU A 209 15.94 -15.76 -6.14
CA LEU A 209 14.66 -15.31 -6.66
C LEU A 209 14.80 -14.40 -7.89
N ILE A 210 15.99 -13.87 -8.13
CA ILE A 210 16.27 -12.88 -9.17
C ILE A 210 17.24 -13.49 -10.18
N LYS A 211 16.85 -13.49 -11.45
CA LYS A 211 17.72 -13.90 -12.56
C LYS A 211 17.81 -12.77 -13.56
N ALA A 212 19.02 -12.43 -13.99
CA ALA A 212 19.26 -11.46 -15.05
C ALA A 212 19.64 -12.18 -16.35
N VAL A 213 19.10 -11.69 -17.47
CA VAL A 213 19.29 -12.23 -18.82
C VAL A 213 19.49 -11.07 -19.78
N CYS A 214 20.46 -11.20 -20.69
CA CYS A 214 20.72 -10.20 -21.73
C CYS A 214 20.09 -10.65 -23.05
N ASN A 215 19.22 -9.82 -23.63
CA ASN A 215 18.69 -10.00 -24.97
C ASN A 215 19.67 -9.42 -26.00
N LEU A 216 20.45 -10.28 -26.63
CA LEU A 216 21.47 -9.90 -27.60
C LEU A 216 21.44 -10.87 -28.80
N PRO A 217 21.72 -10.39 -30.02
CA PRO A 217 21.78 -11.24 -31.20
C PRO A 217 22.93 -12.25 -31.05
N LEU A 218 22.59 -13.53 -31.05
CA LEU A 218 23.54 -14.60 -30.78
C LEU A 218 24.28 -15.02 -32.06
N ARG A 219 25.60 -14.81 -32.09
CA ARG A 219 26.53 -15.52 -32.99
C ARG A 219 27.19 -16.62 -32.15
N GLN A 220 27.24 -17.85 -32.67
CA GLN A 220 27.56 -19.11 -31.97
C GLN A 220 28.51 -18.98 -30.75
N ASP A 221 28.19 -19.73 -29.67
CA ASP A 221 28.90 -19.80 -28.37
C ASP A 221 28.76 -18.59 -27.42
N ALA A 222 27.54 -18.14 -27.14
CA ALA A 222 27.34 -17.21 -26.02
C ALA A 222 27.28 -17.92 -24.66
N GLY A 223 27.89 -17.26 -23.67
CA GLY A 223 27.92 -17.69 -22.28
C GLY A 223 26.53 -17.77 -21.63
N GLU A 224 26.51 -18.33 -20.42
CA GLU A 224 25.29 -18.47 -19.63
C GLU A 224 24.64 -17.09 -19.35
N GLY A 225 23.32 -16.98 -19.58
CA GLY A 225 22.57 -15.74 -19.33
C GLY A 225 22.37 -14.82 -20.52
N VAL A 226 22.73 -15.24 -21.74
CA VAL A 226 22.40 -14.52 -22.98
C VAL A 226 21.30 -15.28 -23.75
N VAL A 227 20.30 -14.55 -24.24
CA VAL A 227 19.16 -15.08 -24.98
C VAL A 227 18.91 -14.20 -26.20
N ASP A 228 18.42 -14.81 -27.29
CA ASP A 228 18.03 -14.09 -28.50
C ASP A 228 16.52 -14.25 -28.72
N VAL A 229 15.75 -13.27 -28.25
CA VAL A 229 14.28 -13.30 -28.30
C VAL A 229 13.79 -13.17 -29.75
N ASP A 230 14.46 -12.36 -30.56
CA ASP A 230 14.08 -12.13 -31.96
C ASP A 230 14.27 -13.41 -32.79
N LEU A 231 15.39 -14.11 -32.61
CA LEU A 231 15.65 -15.38 -33.28
C LEU A 231 14.64 -16.47 -32.88
N ALA A 232 14.19 -16.49 -31.63
CA ALA A 232 13.16 -17.40 -31.17
C ALA A 232 11.78 -17.07 -31.79
N ASN A 233 11.43 -15.79 -31.90
CA ASN A 233 10.22 -15.35 -32.57
C ASN A 233 10.22 -15.69 -34.07
N ASP A 234 11.38 -15.55 -34.72
CA ASP A 234 11.60 -15.98 -36.11
C ASP A 234 11.46 -17.50 -36.28
N ALA A 235 11.88 -18.29 -35.28
CA ALA A 235 11.70 -19.75 -35.31
C ALA A 235 10.20 -20.09 -35.30
N ILE A 236 9.43 -19.50 -34.38
CA ILE A 236 7.98 -19.74 -34.26
C ILE A 236 7.26 -19.32 -35.54
N SER A 237 7.57 -18.15 -36.09
CA SER A 237 6.94 -17.68 -37.33
C SER A 237 7.26 -18.58 -38.53
N LEU A 238 8.48 -19.12 -38.62
CA LEU A 238 8.85 -20.09 -39.65
C LEU A 238 8.03 -21.38 -39.57
N LEU A 239 7.84 -21.92 -38.36
CA LEU A 239 7.08 -23.17 -38.19
C LEU A 239 5.58 -22.97 -38.46
N ARG A 240 5.04 -21.80 -38.08
CA ARG A 240 3.64 -21.42 -38.38
C ARG A 240 3.40 -21.25 -39.88
N ALA A 241 4.37 -20.67 -40.60
CA ALA A 241 4.28 -20.49 -42.04
C ALA A 241 4.37 -21.82 -42.81
N ASP A 242 5.27 -22.72 -42.40
CA ASP A 242 5.48 -24.00 -43.05
C ASP A 242 5.89 -25.08 -42.05
N ARG A 243 4.96 -26.02 -41.82
CA ARG A 243 5.16 -27.16 -40.90
C ARG A 243 6.28 -28.09 -41.34
N SER A 244 6.70 -28.06 -42.61
CA SER A 244 7.79 -28.89 -43.12
C SER A 244 9.17 -28.43 -42.65
N LYS A 245 9.31 -27.19 -42.17
CA LYS A 245 10.57 -26.57 -41.72
C LYS A 245 10.92 -26.86 -40.26
N GLY A 246 10.45 -27.99 -39.72
CA GLY A 246 10.67 -28.37 -38.31
C GLY A 246 12.15 -28.49 -37.91
N SER A 247 13.04 -28.87 -38.83
CA SER A 247 14.49 -28.96 -38.58
C SER A 247 15.13 -27.59 -38.37
N GLU A 248 14.80 -26.62 -39.23
CA GLU A 248 15.26 -25.24 -39.11
C GLU A 248 14.70 -24.57 -37.85
N TYR A 249 13.42 -24.85 -37.53
CA TYR A 249 12.81 -24.44 -36.27
C TYR A 249 13.62 -24.92 -35.08
N SER A 250 13.89 -26.23 -35.00
CA SER A 250 14.62 -26.82 -33.87
C SER A 250 16.02 -26.21 -33.71
N HIS A 251 16.73 -25.99 -34.82
CA HIS A 251 18.05 -25.36 -34.80
C HIS A 251 17.98 -23.91 -34.28
N LYS A 252 17.04 -23.10 -34.78
CA LYS A 252 16.88 -21.72 -34.31
C LYS A 252 16.41 -21.65 -32.85
N TRP A 253 15.43 -22.48 -32.46
CA TRP A 253 14.95 -22.55 -31.08
C TRP A 253 16.04 -22.94 -30.06
N GLN A 254 16.94 -23.84 -30.45
CA GLN A 254 18.09 -24.19 -29.62
C GLN A 254 19.13 -23.06 -29.60
N ALA A 255 19.39 -22.43 -30.75
CA ALA A 255 20.34 -21.33 -30.87
C ALA A 255 19.93 -20.09 -30.06
N SER A 256 18.61 -19.83 -29.90
CA SER A 256 18.10 -18.69 -29.14
C SER A 256 18.30 -18.80 -27.62
N GLN A 257 18.56 -20.01 -27.11
CA GLN A 257 18.71 -20.33 -25.69
C GLN A 257 17.49 -19.99 -24.78
N VAL A 258 16.35 -19.56 -25.32
CA VAL A 258 15.13 -19.23 -24.53
C VAL A 258 14.66 -20.42 -23.71
N SER A 259 14.81 -21.64 -24.23
CA SER A 259 14.45 -22.89 -23.55
C SER A 259 15.18 -23.11 -22.22
N LYS A 260 16.37 -22.51 -22.01
CA LYS A 260 17.11 -22.55 -20.75
C LYS A 260 16.43 -21.76 -19.61
N LEU A 261 15.46 -20.91 -19.94
CA LEU A 261 14.69 -20.15 -18.94
C LEU A 261 13.54 -20.96 -18.33
N ILE A 262 12.99 -21.92 -19.09
CA ILE A 262 11.83 -22.72 -18.66
C ILE A 262 12.09 -23.44 -17.33
N PRO A 263 13.22 -24.15 -17.12
CA PRO A 263 13.50 -24.82 -15.85
C PRO A 263 13.55 -23.89 -14.64
N TRP A 264 13.94 -22.62 -14.83
CA TRP A 264 13.98 -21.62 -13.76
C TRP A 264 12.60 -21.04 -13.43
N LEU A 265 11.75 -20.88 -14.46
CA LEU A 265 10.36 -20.44 -14.31
C LEU A 265 9.49 -21.51 -13.64
N SER A 266 9.73 -22.79 -13.96
CA SER A 266 9.01 -23.92 -13.35
C SER A 266 9.28 -23.98 -11.84
N PRO A 267 8.26 -23.80 -10.98
CA PRO A 267 8.41 -23.94 -9.55
C PRO A 267 8.63 -25.42 -9.21
N LYS A 268 9.65 -25.70 -8.41
CA LYS A 268 9.83 -27.03 -7.80
C LYS A 268 9.00 -27.07 -6.52
N VAL A 269 8.31 -28.19 -6.30
CA VAL A 269 7.52 -28.42 -5.09
C VAL A 269 8.32 -29.37 -4.19
N SER A 270 8.49 -29.00 -2.92
CA SER A 270 9.15 -29.86 -1.93
C SER A 270 8.28 -31.07 -1.61
N GLU A 271 8.87 -32.11 -1.02
CA GLU A 271 8.18 -33.32 -0.54
C GLU A 271 7.05 -32.99 0.46
N THR A 272 7.20 -31.90 1.21
CA THR A 272 6.19 -31.38 2.16
C THR A 272 5.05 -30.61 1.51
N GLY A 273 5.05 -30.46 0.18
CA GLY A 273 4.02 -29.73 -0.57
C GLY A 273 4.24 -28.21 -0.66
N LEU A 274 5.28 -27.67 -0.01
CA LEU A 274 5.60 -26.25 -0.07
C LEU A 274 6.48 -25.95 -1.29
N SER A 275 6.03 -25.01 -2.14
CA SER A 275 6.80 -24.61 -3.34
C SER A 275 8.09 -23.88 -2.99
N GLU A 276 9.18 -24.19 -3.67
CA GLU A 276 10.51 -23.57 -3.51
C GLU A 276 10.48 -22.03 -3.59
N PRO A 277 9.75 -21.38 -4.53
CA PRO A 277 9.72 -19.93 -4.60
C PRO A 277 9.09 -19.27 -3.36
N VAL A 278 8.09 -19.92 -2.76
CA VAL A 278 7.44 -19.44 -1.52
C VAL A 278 8.40 -19.57 -0.34
N GLN A 279 9.15 -20.68 -0.26
CA GLN A 279 10.17 -20.84 0.78
C GLN A 279 11.25 -19.76 0.69
N GLN A 280 11.79 -19.55 -0.50
CA GLN A 280 12.82 -18.54 -0.76
C GLN A 280 12.29 -17.12 -0.52
N LEU A 281 11.02 -16.84 -0.83
CA LEU A 281 10.37 -15.57 -0.52
C LEU A 281 10.32 -15.33 1.00
N ILE A 282 9.90 -16.33 1.78
CA ILE A 282 9.82 -16.22 3.24
C ILE A 282 11.23 -16.07 3.84
N ASP A 283 12.21 -16.84 3.37
CA ASP A 283 13.60 -16.70 3.82
C ASP A 283 14.17 -15.30 3.53
N SER A 284 13.96 -14.79 2.30
CA SER A 284 14.37 -13.43 1.90
C SER A 284 13.72 -12.38 2.80
N LEU A 285 12.41 -12.48 3.06
CA LEU A 285 11.68 -11.62 3.98
C LEU A 285 12.25 -11.65 5.42
N LEU A 286 12.48 -12.84 5.98
CA LEU A 286 12.99 -12.99 7.34
C LEU A 286 14.43 -12.47 7.46
N ASN A 287 15.27 -12.68 6.45
CA ASN A 287 16.65 -12.18 6.42
C ASN A 287 16.68 -10.65 6.28
N GLN A 288 15.85 -10.09 5.40
CA GLN A 288 15.69 -8.65 5.26
C GLN A 288 15.20 -8.01 6.56
N ALA A 289 14.16 -8.56 7.20
CA ALA A 289 13.66 -8.09 8.48
C ALA A 289 14.72 -8.17 9.60
N SER A 290 15.47 -9.28 9.64
CA SER A 290 16.61 -9.43 10.58
C SER A 290 17.66 -8.35 10.36
N SER A 291 18.01 -8.07 9.09
CA SER A 291 18.99 -7.04 8.72
C SER A 291 18.49 -5.62 9.04
N ALA A 292 17.19 -5.35 8.85
CA ALA A 292 16.57 -4.07 9.17
C ALA A 292 16.58 -3.83 10.69
N ILE A 293 16.25 -4.85 11.49
CA ILE A 293 16.35 -4.78 12.95
C ILE A 293 17.79 -4.55 13.39
N ALA A 294 18.76 -5.27 12.83
CA ALA A 294 20.17 -5.09 13.18
C ALA A 294 20.67 -3.67 12.84
N ARG A 295 20.27 -3.12 11.70
CA ARG A 295 20.57 -1.72 11.32
C ARG A 295 19.92 -0.71 12.25
N ALA A 296 18.65 -0.91 12.60
CA ALA A 296 17.94 -0.04 13.53
C ALA A 296 18.55 -0.08 14.95
N GLU A 297 18.94 -1.27 15.42
CA GLU A 297 19.58 -1.47 16.71
C GLU A 297 20.98 -0.84 16.74
N THR A 298 21.80 -1.05 15.70
CA THR A 298 23.14 -0.46 15.61
C THR A 298 23.09 1.06 15.48
N GLY A 299 22.19 1.59 14.65
CA GLY A 299 21.93 3.03 14.55
C GLY A 299 21.52 3.62 15.90
N ARG A 300 20.57 2.99 16.61
CA ARG A 300 20.11 3.49 17.90
C ARG A 300 21.14 3.38 19.01
N ASN A 301 21.94 2.31 19.03
CA ASN A 301 23.04 2.16 19.98
C ASN A 301 24.13 3.22 19.74
N ALA A 302 24.48 3.50 18.48
CA ALA A 302 25.42 4.56 18.12
C ALA A 302 24.92 5.95 18.57
N LEU A 303 23.62 6.24 18.38
CA LEU A 303 23.00 7.48 18.86
C LEU A 303 23.03 7.60 20.39
N SER A 304 22.81 6.49 21.10
CA SER A 304 22.87 6.49 22.57
C SER A 304 24.28 6.73 23.12
N ALA A 305 25.29 6.15 22.46
CA ALA A 305 26.68 6.17 22.92
C ALA A 305 27.39 7.50 22.63
N ASN A 306 27.10 8.12 21.49
CA ASN A 306 27.89 9.26 20.98
C ASN A 306 27.24 10.64 21.19
N MET A 307 25.99 10.72 21.66
CA MET A 307 25.32 12.01 21.83
C MET A 307 25.69 12.68 23.19
N PRO A 308 26.37 13.85 23.18
CA PRO A 308 26.70 14.59 24.39
C PRO A 308 25.45 14.96 25.20
N SER A 309 25.51 14.89 26.53
CA SER A 309 24.37 15.20 27.41
C SER A 309 23.84 16.63 27.27
N THR A 310 24.66 17.57 26.81
CA THR A 310 24.29 18.96 26.54
C THR A 310 23.38 19.08 25.32
N LYS A 311 23.78 18.49 24.18
CA LYS A 311 22.94 18.44 22.95
C LYS A 311 21.63 17.70 23.19
N ARG A 312 21.65 16.64 24.00
CA ARG A 312 20.42 15.91 24.37
C ARG A 312 19.43 16.82 25.12
N ARG A 313 19.91 17.59 26.11
CA ARG A 313 19.06 18.52 26.86
C ARG A 313 18.51 19.64 25.98
N GLU A 314 19.30 20.11 25.01
CA GLU A 314 18.85 21.07 24.01
C GLU A 314 17.70 20.49 23.16
N LEU A 315 17.85 19.27 22.64
CA LEU A 315 16.80 18.58 21.89
C LEU A 315 15.54 18.32 22.73
N GLU A 316 15.68 17.89 23.99
CA GLU A 316 14.54 17.74 24.92
C GLU A 316 13.82 19.06 25.15
N GLY A 317 14.57 20.16 25.24
CA GLY A 317 14.05 21.52 25.32
C GLY A 317 13.28 21.91 24.06
N LEU A 318 13.83 21.64 22.87
CA LEU A 318 13.17 21.92 21.59
C LEU A 318 11.90 21.09 21.40
N VAL A 319 11.91 19.80 21.77
CA VAL A 319 10.70 18.95 21.74
C VAL A 319 9.65 19.54 22.67
N SER A 320 10.01 19.92 23.89
CA SER A 320 9.06 20.50 24.85
C SER A 320 8.53 21.87 24.39
N GLY A 321 9.37 22.69 23.74
CA GLY A 321 8.95 23.95 23.13
C GLY A 321 8.00 23.76 21.95
N TRP A 322 8.27 22.75 21.11
CA TRP A 322 7.38 22.36 20.01
C TRP A 322 6.03 21.89 20.54
N THR A 323 5.98 21.03 21.55
CA THR A 323 4.70 20.51 22.08
C THR A 323 3.85 21.60 22.71
N GLN A 324 4.48 22.53 23.44
CA GLN A 324 3.79 23.69 23.99
C GLN A 324 3.22 24.57 22.88
N THR A 325 4.01 24.84 21.83
CA THR A 325 3.58 25.65 20.69
C THR A 325 2.43 24.97 19.94
N ALA A 326 2.52 23.66 19.67
CA ALA A 326 1.49 22.89 18.98
C ALA A 326 0.16 22.85 19.76
N HIS A 327 0.22 22.66 21.09
CA HIS A 327 -0.99 22.73 21.92
C HIS A 327 -1.60 24.14 21.94
N SER A 328 -0.76 25.18 21.98
CA SER A 328 -1.22 26.57 21.94
C SER A 328 -1.86 26.92 20.60
N GLU A 329 -1.27 26.46 19.49
CA GLU A 329 -1.80 26.65 18.14
C GLU A 329 -3.15 25.94 18.01
N LEU A 330 -3.25 24.68 18.43
CA LEU A 330 -4.51 23.93 18.36
C LEU A 330 -5.65 24.67 19.09
N GLN A 331 -5.38 25.25 20.26
CA GLN A 331 -6.40 25.98 21.02
C GLN A 331 -6.74 27.34 20.38
N LEU A 332 -5.72 28.14 20.05
CA LEU A 332 -5.90 29.49 19.54
C LEU A 332 -6.46 29.50 18.11
N HIS A 333 -5.91 28.68 17.23
CA HIS A 333 -6.33 28.64 15.83
C HIS A 333 -7.70 28.00 15.66
N LEU A 334 -8.06 26.97 16.44
CA LEU A 334 -9.44 26.46 16.38
C LEU A 334 -10.46 27.52 16.85
N ALA A 335 -10.13 28.30 17.88
CA ALA A 335 -10.98 29.38 18.34
C ALA A 335 -11.11 30.50 17.28
N GLN A 336 -10.00 30.92 16.68
CA GLN A 336 -10.00 31.93 15.61
C GLN A 336 -10.68 31.43 14.34
N ALA A 337 -10.45 30.17 13.97
CA ALA A 337 -11.03 29.57 12.78
C ALA A 337 -12.53 29.32 12.93
N ALA A 338 -13.03 29.12 14.16
CA ALA A 338 -14.46 29.14 14.43
C ALA A 338 -15.11 30.51 14.15
N GLU A 339 -14.32 31.59 14.17
CA GLU A 339 -14.76 32.93 13.83
C GLU A 339 -14.66 33.26 12.34
N LEU A 340 -14.01 32.42 11.52
CA LEU A 340 -13.83 32.67 10.10
C LEU A 340 -15.19 32.79 9.38
N PRO A 341 -15.30 33.68 8.38
CA PRO A 341 -16.55 33.88 7.65
C PRO A 341 -17.11 32.60 7.03
N SER A 342 -16.25 31.72 6.50
CA SER A 342 -16.69 30.46 5.88
C SER A 342 -17.33 29.51 6.88
N TRP A 343 -16.75 29.34 8.08
CA TRP A 343 -17.37 28.55 9.14
C TRP A 343 -18.62 29.23 9.73
N ARG A 344 -18.63 30.55 9.88
CA ARG A 344 -19.82 31.32 10.28
C ARG A 344 -20.96 31.27 9.25
N GLN A 345 -20.68 30.97 7.99
CA GLN A 345 -21.72 30.78 6.98
C GLN A 345 -22.50 29.48 7.17
N THR A 346 -22.00 28.53 7.95
CA THR A 346 -22.68 27.26 8.26
C THR A 346 -23.68 27.37 9.42
N VAL A 347 -24.27 28.53 9.69
CA VAL A 347 -25.30 28.68 10.76
C VAL A 347 -26.62 28.02 10.33
N TRP A 348 -27.40 27.50 11.28
CA TRP A 348 -28.58 26.65 11.04
C TRP A 348 -29.58 27.23 10.02
N TRP A 349 -29.82 28.53 10.03
CA TRP A 349 -30.78 29.16 9.13
C TRP A 349 -30.26 29.27 7.69
N LYS A 350 -28.93 29.39 7.50
CA LYS A 350 -28.30 29.39 6.17
C LYS A 350 -28.28 28.00 5.54
N LEU A 351 -28.34 26.95 6.37
CA LEU A 351 -28.40 25.57 5.91
C LEU A 351 -29.56 25.33 4.94
N ILE A 352 -30.66 26.09 5.06
CA ILE A 352 -31.83 25.96 4.17
C ILE A 352 -31.49 26.28 2.70
N TRP A 353 -30.53 27.18 2.47
CA TRP A 353 -30.17 27.66 1.14
C TRP A 353 -28.78 27.20 0.68
N ARG A 354 -27.91 26.82 1.61
CA ARG A 354 -26.49 26.54 1.38
C ARG A 354 -26.05 25.26 2.11
N VAL A 355 -26.74 24.15 1.85
CA VAL A 355 -26.32 22.83 2.37
C VAL A 355 -24.95 22.44 1.79
N ASP A 356 -24.63 22.87 0.58
CA ASP A 356 -23.42 22.49 -0.13
C ASP A 356 -22.15 23.19 0.40
N ASP A 357 -22.29 24.36 1.03
CA ASP A 357 -21.16 25.13 1.59
C ASP A 357 -20.59 24.49 2.88
N VAL A 358 -21.26 23.49 3.47
CA VAL A 358 -20.84 22.85 4.73
C VAL A 358 -19.50 22.14 4.58
N ALA A 359 -19.29 21.43 3.48
CA ALA A 359 -18.02 20.75 3.21
C ALA A 359 -16.87 21.75 3.01
N ALA A 360 -17.11 22.84 2.28
CA ALA A 360 -16.13 23.89 2.06
C ALA A 360 -15.76 24.61 3.36
N GLY A 361 -16.75 25.02 4.17
CA GLY A 361 -16.51 25.65 5.47
C GLY A 361 -15.80 24.73 6.47
N ALA A 362 -16.11 23.43 6.47
CA ALA A 362 -15.42 22.44 7.29
C ALA A 362 -13.98 22.19 6.82
N GLY A 363 -13.74 22.26 5.51
CA GLY A 363 -12.42 22.18 4.88
C GLY A 363 -11.54 23.38 5.23
N ASP A 364 -12.07 24.60 5.18
CA ASP A 364 -11.35 25.81 5.60
C ASP A 364 -10.93 25.75 7.07
N LEU A 365 -11.82 25.26 7.94
CA LEU A 365 -11.51 25.03 9.35
C LEU A 365 -10.35 24.03 9.51
N LEU A 366 -10.39 22.93 8.75
CA LEU A 366 -9.34 21.90 8.75
C LEU A 366 -8.01 22.40 8.17
N ASN A 367 -8.04 23.29 7.17
CA ASN A 367 -6.83 23.87 6.58
C ASN A 367 -6.06 24.74 7.58
N SER A 368 -6.72 25.32 8.59
CA SER A 368 -6.07 26.06 9.68
C SER A 368 -5.50 25.18 10.80
N TRP A 369 -5.71 23.86 10.73
CA TRP A 369 -5.36 22.91 11.79
C TRP A 369 -3.88 22.50 11.73
N LEU A 370 -3.13 22.85 12.78
CA LEU A 370 -1.73 22.43 13.05
C LEU A 370 -0.72 22.73 11.93
N VAL A 371 -0.90 23.80 11.16
CA VAL A 371 -0.03 24.16 10.03
C VAL A 371 1.37 24.60 10.50
N ARG A 372 1.45 25.40 11.58
CA ARG A 372 2.72 25.85 12.12
C ARG A 372 3.42 24.75 12.91
N ALA A 373 2.66 23.93 13.62
CA ALA A 373 3.15 22.74 14.31
C ALA A 373 3.80 21.76 13.33
N GLU A 374 3.24 21.59 12.14
CA GLU A 374 3.79 20.73 11.08
C GLU A 374 5.12 21.25 10.52
N SER A 375 5.20 22.53 10.16
CA SER A 375 6.46 23.11 9.66
C SER A 375 7.56 23.14 10.74
N SER A 376 7.21 23.44 11.99
CA SER A 376 8.16 23.38 13.11
C SER A 376 8.56 21.95 13.49
N LEU A 377 7.67 20.97 13.29
CA LEU A 377 7.99 19.55 13.41
C LEU A 377 9.01 19.15 12.35
N ALA A 378 8.81 19.53 11.08
CA ALA A 378 9.78 19.25 10.01
C ALA A 378 11.16 19.86 10.31
N TYR A 379 11.21 21.09 10.83
CA TYR A 379 12.45 21.71 11.28
C TYR A 379 13.12 20.95 12.44
N LEU A 380 12.35 20.57 13.47
CA LEU A 380 12.86 19.80 14.60
C LEU A 380 13.41 18.44 14.15
N CYS A 381 12.70 17.79 13.23
CA CYS A 381 13.12 16.55 12.59
C CYS A 381 14.48 16.74 11.91
N GLY A 382 14.65 17.77 11.08
CA GLY A 382 15.94 18.08 10.46
C GLY A 382 17.07 18.35 11.46
N ARG A 383 16.78 18.98 12.61
CA ARG A 383 17.77 19.19 13.69
C ARG A 383 18.15 17.91 14.39
N ILE A 384 17.21 16.99 14.61
CA ILE A 384 17.49 15.66 15.13
C ILE A 384 18.35 14.90 14.12
N ASP A 385 18.02 14.97 12.84
CA ASP A 385 18.79 14.34 11.76
C ASP A 385 20.22 14.85 11.65
N GLU A 386 20.42 16.17 11.75
CA GLU A 386 21.75 16.78 11.76
C GLU A 386 22.61 16.19 12.89
N THR A 387 22.02 15.91 14.05
CA THR A 387 22.74 15.24 15.14
C THR A 387 23.03 13.77 14.87
N ILE A 388 22.17 13.09 14.11
CA ILE A 388 22.32 11.69 13.69
C ILE A 388 23.45 11.61 12.65
N ILE A 389 23.38 12.39 11.57
CA ILE A 389 24.32 12.41 10.45
C ILE A 389 25.70 12.91 10.89
N SER A 390 25.79 13.93 11.75
CA SER A 390 27.08 14.38 12.30
C SER A 390 27.78 13.29 13.12
N THR A 391 27.03 12.30 13.61
CA THR A 391 27.54 11.17 14.40
C THR A 391 27.81 9.93 13.53
N GLN A 392 27.08 9.77 12.43
CA GLN A 392 27.23 8.69 11.46
C GLN A 392 27.91 9.20 10.18
N LYS A 393 29.18 8.85 9.98
CA LYS A 393 29.88 9.01 8.69
C LYS A 393 29.42 7.94 7.67
N SER A 394 28.11 7.73 7.51
CA SER A 394 27.51 6.77 6.57
C SER A 394 26.67 7.51 5.52
N SER A 395 26.90 7.19 4.25
CA SER A 395 26.37 7.84 3.06
C SER A 395 24.96 7.40 2.64
N GLU A 396 24.14 6.93 3.58
CA GLU A 396 22.74 6.57 3.31
C GLU A 396 21.81 7.42 4.18
N PRO A 397 20.80 8.11 3.60
CA PRO A 397 19.84 8.85 4.39
C PRO A 397 19.06 7.84 5.25
N PRO A 398 18.88 8.12 6.56
CA PRO A 398 18.01 7.31 7.39
C PRO A 398 16.60 7.33 6.79
N ASN A 399 16.17 6.19 6.24
CA ASN A 399 14.82 5.97 5.71
C ASN A 399 13.79 5.83 6.86
N GLU A 400 13.94 6.66 7.89
CA GLU A 400 12.94 6.85 8.92
C GLU A 400 11.92 7.84 8.36
N HIS A 401 10.72 7.33 8.13
CA HIS A 401 9.56 8.10 7.78
C HIS A 401 9.30 9.05 8.94
N TRP A 402 9.87 10.25 8.86
CA TRP A 402 9.58 11.35 9.77
C TRP A 402 8.06 11.47 9.93
N PRO A 403 7.55 11.87 11.11
CA PRO A 403 6.13 11.72 11.39
C PRO A 403 5.28 12.62 10.48
N HIS A 404 4.85 12.09 9.34
CA HIS A 404 3.72 12.55 8.52
C HIS A 404 2.39 12.38 9.27
N ALA A 405 2.42 12.20 10.59
CA ALA A 405 1.26 11.94 11.43
C ALA A 405 0.27 13.09 11.36
N ILE A 406 0.72 14.35 11.32
CA ILE A 406 -0.18 15.51 11.20
C ILE A 406 -0.84 15.52 9.82
N GLU A 407 -0.06 15.41 8.75
CA GLU A 407 -0.54 15.36 7.36
C GLU A 407 -1.53 14.21 7.14
N PHE A 408 -1.15 13.00 7.55
CA PHE A 408 -1.97 11.80 7.46
C PHE A 408 -3.31 11.97 8.19
N ASN A 409 -3.29 12.50 9.42
CA ASN A 409 -4.53 12.72 10.17
C ASN A 409 -5.38 13.83 9.57
N ARG A 410 -4.77 14.88 8.98
CA ARG A 410 -5.51 15.90 8.24
C ARG A 410 -6.24 15.25 7.05
N ASN A 411 -5.57 14.38 6.30
CA ASN A 411 -6.16 13.67 5.17
C ASN A 411 -7.26 12.68 5.61
N ASP A 412 -7.05 11.97 6.72
CA ASP A 412 -8.06 11.08 7.31
C ASP A 412 -9.34 11.86 7.70
N ILE A 413 -9.20 13.01 8.36
CA ILE A 413 -10.33 13.88 8.72
C ILE A 413 -11.05 14.38 7.46
N LEU A 414 -10.30 14.76 6.42
CA LEU A 414 -10.85 15.24 5.14
C LEU A 414 -11.75 14.19 4.49
N HIS A 415 -11.35 12.93 4.50
CA HIS A 415 -12.11 11.85 3.84
C HIS A 415 -13.17 11.17 4.72
N THR A 416 -13.06 11.27 6.05
CA THR A 416 -14.01 10.62 6.97
C THR A 416 -15.01 11.60 7.57
N LYS A 417 -14.53 12.66 8.24
CA LYS A 417 -15.34 13.54 9.08
C LYS A 417 -16.07 14.63 8.30
N ILE A 418 -15.44 15.20 7.27
CA ILE A 418 -16.12 16.21 6.44
C ILE A 418 -17.34 15.61 5.72
N PRO A 419 -17.25 14.43 5.06
CA PRO A 419 -18.42 13.80 4.46
C PRO A 419 -19.46 13.35 5.49
N GLU A 420 -19.04 12.92 6.69
CA GLU A 420 -19.95 12.62 7.79
C GLU A 420 -20.78 13.85 8.17
N LEU A 421 -20.14 15.01 8.34
CA LEU A 421 -20.83 16.26 8.63
C LEU A 421 -21.77 16.67 7.48
N GLN A 422 -21.34 16.56 6.22
CA GLN A 422 -22.17 16.84 5.04
C GLN A 422 -23.44 15.98 5.03
N ARG A 423 -23.30 14.67 5.28
CA ARG A 423 -24.46 13.76 5.36
C ARG A 423 -25.39 14.12 6.50
N THR A 424 -24.86 14.53 7.66
CA THR A 424 -25.71 14.98 8.77
C THR A 424 -26.50 16.23 8.39
N ALA A 425 -25.89 17.23 7.74
CA ALA A 425 -26.56 18.42 7.22
C ALA A 425 -27.70 18.06 6.26
N GLN A 426 -27.41 17.27 5.23
CA GLN A 426 -28.38 16.83 4.23
C GLN A 426 -29.54 16.04 4.85
N SER A 427 -29.26 15.12 5.78
CA SER A 427 -30.29 14.33 6.44
C SER A 427 -31.20 15.17 7.35
N LEU A 428 -30.64 16.19 8.02
CA LEU A 428 -31.41 17.10 8.87
C LEU A 428 -32.32 17.97 8.03
N PHE A 429 -31.82 18.48 6.90
CA PHE A 429 -32.61 19.25 5.94
C PHE A 429 -33.74 18.43 5.33
N ALA A 430 -33.46 17.21 4.84
CA ALA A 430 -34.48 16.32 4.27
C ALA A 430 -35.58 15.97 5.28
N ARG A 431 -35.22 15.71 6.54
CA ARG A 431 -36.19 15.47 7.63
C ARG A 431 -37.02 16.70 7.95
N ALA A 432 -36.42 17.89 7.92
CA ALA A 432 -37.15 19.15 8.11
C ALA A 432 -38.17 19.35 7.00
N LEU A 433 -37.77 19.21 5.73
CA LEU A 433 -38.67 19.27 4.57
C LEU A 433 -39.80 18.23 4.65
N ALA A 434 -39.50 16.98 5.00
CA ALA A 434 -40.51 15.93 5.13
C ALA A 434 -41.52 16.24 6.25
N THR A 435 -41.06 16.81 7.36
CA THR A 435 -41.94 17.21 8.47
C THR A 435 -42.83 18.38 8.05
N THR A 436 -42.27 19.41 7.40
CA THR A 436 -43.02 20.55 6.89
C THR A 436 -44.03 20.14 5.82
N ALA A 437 -43.64 19.29 4.87
CA ALA A 437 -44.52 18.78 3.82
C ALA A 437 -45.64 17.90 4.38
N GLY A 438 -45.33 16.99 5.31
CA GLY A 438 -46.32 16.16 6.00
C GLY A 438 -47.32 16.97 6.80
N SER A 439 -46.86 17.96 7.57
CA SER A 439 -47.73 18.88 8.30
C SER A 439 -48.58 19.77 7.38
N SER A 440 -48.04 20.16 6.22
CA SER A 440 -48.80 20.92 5.21
C SER A 440 -49.86 20.07 4.52
N ALA A 441 -49.54 18.81 4.20
CA ALA A 441 -50.51 17.86 3.66
C ALA A 441 -51.65 17.59 4.66
N LEU A 442 -51.34 17.44 5.95
CA LEU A 442 -52.36 17.33 7.00
C LEU A 442 -53.25 18.58 7.06
N GLY A 443 -52.66 19.77 6.99
CA GLY A 443 -53.43 21.02 6.93
C GLY A 443 -54.37 21.09 5.72
N ALA A 444 -53.90 20.66 4.55
CA ALA A 444 -54.71 20.59 3.33
C ALA A 444 -55.87 19.58 3.45
N VAL A 445 -55.60 18.40 4.02
CA VAL A 445 -56.65 17.40 4.30
C VAL A 445 -57.69 17.95 5.28
N CYS A 446 -57.26 18.66 6.33
CA CYS A 446 -58.18 19.31 7.27
C CYS A 446 -59.02 20.41 6.61
N ALA A 447 -58.44 21.21 5.71
CA ALA A 447 -59.18 22.22 4.96
C ALA A 447 -60.27 21.60 4.05
N LEU A 448 -59.96 20.46 3.42
CA LEU A 448 -60.91 19.72 2.59
C LEU A 448 -62.01 19.04 3.41
N ALA A 449 -61.68 18.55 4.61
CA ALA A 449 -62.63 17.88 5.49
C ALA A 449 -63.60 18.87 6.18
N SER A 450 -63.12 20.05 6.59
CA SER A 450 -63.88 21.04 7.36
C SER A 450 -63.61 22.47 6.87
N PRO A 451 -64.26 22.92 5.78
CA PRO A 451 -63.99 24.23 5.17
C PRO A 451 -64.38 25.44 6.05
N ALA A 452 -65.20 25.24 7.09
CA ALA A 452 -65.57 26.28 8.05
C ALA A 452 -64.49 26.60 9.09
N ASP A 453 -63.46 25.74 9.24
CA ASP A 453 -62.42 25.89 10.25
C ASP A 453 -61.02 26.08 9.62
N MET A 454 -60.88 27.18 8.88
CA MET A 454 -59.61 27.55 8.23
C MET A 454 -58.48 27.81 9.23
N ALA A 455 -58.81 28.20 10.48
CA ALA A 455 -57.84 28.44 11.53
C ALA A 455 -57.11 27.15 11.92
N LEU A 456 -57.85 26.03 12.09
CA LEU A 456 -57.25 24.72 12.34
C LEU A 456 -56.42 24.23 11.14
N ALA A 457 -56.88 24.43 9.91
CA ALA A 457 -56.15 24.02 8.72
C ALA A 457 -54.77 24.70 8.57
N LEU A 458 -54.65 25.97 8.97
CA LEU A 458 -53.38 26.72 8.96
C LEU A 458 -52.48 26.43 10.16
N ALA A 459 -53.03 25.93 11.27
CA ALA A 459 -52.26 25.60 12.47
C ALA A 459 -51.29 24.43 12.24
N PHE A 460 -51.70 23.40 11.48
CA PHE A 460 -50.87 22.23 11.17
C PHE A 460 -49.55 22.59 10.46
N PRO A 461 -49.54 23.29 9.30
CA PRO A 461 -48.30 23.67 8.62
C PRO A 461 -47.44 24.61 9.48
N ALA A 462 -48.05 25.58 10.16
CA ALA A 462 -47.31 26.51 11.03
C ALA A 462 -46.56 25.76 12.15
N LEU A 463 -47.22 24.81 12.82
CA LEU A 463 -46.60 23.99 13.85
C LEU A 463 -45.51 23.07 13.27
N GLY A 464 -45.74 22.48 12.09
CA GLY A 464 -44.75 21.66 11.39
C GLY A 464 -43.46 22.43 11.06
N ILE A 465 -43.58 23.68 10.61
CA ILE A 465 -42.44 24.56 10.33
C ILE A 465 -41.67 24.88 11.62
N VAL A 466 -42.36 25.29 12.68
CA VAL A 466 -41.71 25.65 13.95
C VAL A 466 -41.01 24.45 14.58
N VAL A 467 -41.65 23.28 14.59
CA VAL A 467 -41.08 22.05 15.16
C VAL A 467 -39.91 21.53 14.31
N SER A 468 -40.00 21.61 12.98
CA SER A 468 -38.90 21.18 12.10
C SER A 468 -37.68 22.09 12.21
N LEU A 469 -37.86 23.42 12.23
CA LEU A 469 -36.76 24.38 12.36
C LEU A 469 -36.11 24.36 13.74
N SER A 470 -36.88 24.22 14.82
CA SER A 470 -36.30 24.09 16.18
C SER A 470 -35.47 22.80 16.31
N ARG A 471 -35.95 21.69 15.75
CA ARG A 471 -35.18 20.44 15.69
C ARG A 471 -33.93 20.57 14.82
N LEU A 472 -34.04 21.25 13.67
CA LEU A 472 -32.90 21.53 12.79
C LEU A 472 -31.84 22.34 13.55
N GLN A 473 -32.23 23.44 14.19
CA GLN A 473 -31.35 24.30 14.96
C GLN A 473 -30.61 23.52 16.04
N VAL A 474 -31.33 22.84 16.93
CA VAL A 474 -30.73 22.13 18.06
C VAL A 474 -29.80 21.02 17.59
N LYS A 475 -30.20 20.23 16.60
CA LYS A 475 -29.38 19.12 16.11
C LYS A 475 -28.17 19.60 15.32
N TRP A 476 -28.33 20.68 14.55
CA TRP A 476 -27.25 21.23 13.73
C TRP A 476 -26.18 21.94 14.58
N THR A 477 -26.58 22.75 15.55
CA THR A 477 -25.63 23.39 16.47
C THR A 477 -24.85 22.35 17.27
N ALA A 478 -25.53 21.27 17.70
CA ALA A 478 -24.87 20.14 18.34
C ALA A 478 -23.90 19.39 17.39
N ALA A 479 -24.26 19.21 16.12
CA ALA A 479 -23.39 18.57 15.12
C ALA A 479 -22.12 19.39 14.87
N ARG A 480 -22.24 20.71 14.75
CA ARG A 480 -21.09 21.63 14.60
C ARG A 480 -20.16 21.58 15.82
N ALA A 481 -20.73 21.70 17.02
CA ALA A 481 -19.94 21.63 18.26
C ALA A 481 -19.21 20.27 18.41
N ARG A 482 -19.84 19.17 17.98
CA ARG A 482 -19.20 17.85 17.96
C ARG A 482 -18.05 17.77 16.97
N TYR A 483 -18.19 18.39 15.79
CA TYR A 483 -17.11 18.44 14.80
C TYR A 483 -15.91 19.23 15.32
N GLU A 484 -16.12 20.42 15.87
CA GLU A 484 -15.07 21.23 16.50
C GLU A 484 -14.37 20.48 17.65
N ALA A 485 -15.16 19.84 18.53
CA ALA A 485 -14.62 19.03 19.62
C ALA A 485 -13.81 17.81 19.11
N ALA A 486 -14.25 17.18 18.01
CA ALA A 486 -13.54 16.07 17.38
C ALA A 486 -12.19 16.51 16.79
N LEU A 487 -12.13 17.67 16.12
CA LEU A 487 -10.88 18.25 15.63
C LEU A 487 -9.90 18.56 16.76
N ALA A 488 -10.40 19.15 17.85
CA ALA A 488 -9.59 19.45 19.04
C ALA A 488 -9.08 18.17 19.72
N GLN A 489 -9.93 17.15 19.85
CA GLN A 489 -9.55 15.88 20.43
C GLN A 489 -8.50 15.16 19.58
N ARG A 490 -8.72 15.09 18.26
CA ARG A 490 -7.78 14.46 17.34
C ARG A 490 -6.44 15.18 17.32
N GLY A 491 -6.45 16.51 17.36
CA GLY A 491 -5.23 17.31 17.46
C GLY A 491 -4.42 16.98 18.70
N ARG A 492 -5.06 16.90 19.87
CA ARG A 492 -4.38 16.49 21.12
C ARG A 492 -3.77 15.09 21.03
N GLU A 493 -4.51 14.13 20.48
CA GLU A 493 -4.02 12.76 20.30
C GLU A 493 -2.78 12.70 19.41
N VAL A 494 -2.80 13.43 18.29
CA VAL A 494 -1.68 13.47 17.34
C VAL A 494 -0.47 14.17 17.95
N ILE A 495 -0.65 15.29 18.66
CA ILE A 495 0.49 15.98 19.29
C ILE A 495 1.15 15.09 20.35
N VAL A 496 0.37 14.43 21.22
CA VAL A 496 0.90 13.52 22.24
C VAL A 496 1.62 12.33 21.59
N TYR A 497 1.08 11.80 20.49
CA TYR A 497 1.73 10.73 19.76
C TYR A 497 3.09 11.16 19.21
N VAL A 498 3.16 12.31 18.54
CA VAL A 498 4.40 12.83 17.96
C VAL A 498 5.40 13.18 19.07
N GLU A 499 4.96 13.76 20.18
CA GLU A 499 5.80 13.99 21.36
C GLU A 499 6.44 12.69 21.86
N ASP A 500 5.65 11.63 22.03
CA ASP A 500 6.15 10.34 22.49
C ASP A 500 7.18 9.76 21.51
N GLN A 501 6.94 9.85 20.19
CA GLN A 501 7.92 9.43 19.18
C GLN A 501 9.22 10.23 19.27
N LEU A 502 9.14 11.56 19.32
CA LEU A 502 10.32 12.43 19.41
C LEU A 502 11.09 12.19 20.72
N ARG A 503 10.38 12.05 21.84
CA ARG A 503 11.02 11.75 23.12
C ARG A 503 11.68 10.37 23.11
N ARG A 504 11.12 9.36 22.44
CA ARG A 504 11.78 8.05 22.28
C ARG A 504 13.09 8.16 21.50
N VAL A 505 13.15 9.00 20.49
CA VAL A 505 14.36 9.24 19.69
C VAL A 505 15.43 9.99 20.51
N VAL A 506 15.02 10.94 21.37
CA VAL A 506 15.96 11.76 22.15
C VAL A 506 16.41 11.10 23.48
N SER A 507 15.51 10.40 24.18
CA SER A 507 15.70 9.92 25.56
C SER A 507 16.36 8.55 25.71
N VAL A 508 17.18 8.12 24.73
CA VAL A 508 17.73 6.75 24.52
C VAL A 508 18.60 6.16 25.66
N ARG A 509 18.40 6.52 26.93
CA ARG A 509 19.18 5.97 28.06
C ARG A 509 18.45 4.95 28.94
N ASN A 510 17.11 4.90 29.03
CA ASN A 510 16.48 4.17 30.15
C ASN A 510 15.27 3.25 29.89
N VAL A 511 14.72 3.15 28.67
CA VAL A 511 13.75 2.08 28.40
C VAL A 511 14.55 0.87 27.96
N SER A 512 14.49 -0.23 28.72
CA SER A 512 15.22 -1.49 28.48
C SER A 512 15.43 -1.77 26.98
N GLN A 513 16.61 -1.38 26.48
CA GLN A 513 16.98 -1.38 25.05
C GLN A 513 16.82 -2.75 24.39
N ARG A 514 16.89 -3.81 25.21
CA ARG A 514 16.63 -5.20 24.83
C ARG A 514 15.15 -5.45 24.48
N SER A 515 14.19 -4.96 25.28
CA SER A 515 12.80 -5.40 25.17
C SER A 515 12.06 -4.99 23.89
N GLU A 516 12.44 -3.88 23.25
CA GLU A 516 11.76 -3.41 22.03
C GLU A 516 12.12 -4.25 20.80
N PHE A 517 13.38 -4.69 20.69
CA PHE A 517 13.84 -5.52 19.57
C PHE A 517 13.76 -7.02 19.86
N ASP A 518 13.74 -7.43 21.14
CA ASP A 518 13.65 -8.84 21.55
C ASP A 518 12.34 -9.50 21.07
N GLY A 519 11.22 -8.78 21.08
CA GLY A 519 9.94 -9.27 20.56
C GLY A 519 10.02 -9.61 19.06
N PRO A 520 10.30 -8.63 18.18
CA PRO A 520 10.49 -8.87 16.74
C PRO A 520 11.53 -9.95 16.44
N LYS A 521 12.66 -9.97 17.16
CA LYS A 521 13.70 -11.02 17.00
C LYS A 521 13.20 -12.41 17.37
N ALA A 522 12.43 -12.52 18.47
CA ALA A 522 11.82 -13.78 18.87
C ALA A 522 10.81 -14.27 17.84
N SER A 523 9.93 -13.39 17.34
CA SER A 523 8.93 -13.75 16.32
C SER A 523 9.58 -14.18 15.00
N ILE A 524 10.67 -13.52 14.57
CA ILE A 524 11.47 -13.96 13.41
C ILE A 524 12.08 -15.34 13.64
N LYS A 525 12.62 -15.60 14.84
CA LYS A 525 13.20 -16.91 15.18
C LYS A 525 12.14 -18.02 15.10
N VAL A 526 10.96 -17.78 15.69
CA VAL A 526 9.81 -18.70 15.64
C VAL A 526 9.39 -18.97 14.19
N CYS A 527 9.31 -17.93 13.35
CA CYS A 527 8.98 -18.11 11.92
C CYS A 527 10.05 -18.94 11.18
N ARG A 528 11.34 -18.74 11.49
CA ARG A 528 12.44 -19.49 10.88
C ARG A 528 12.41 -20.97 11.29
N ASP A 529 12.09 -21.24 12.55
CA ASP A 529 11.95 -22.61 13.05
C ASP A 529 10.72 -23.30 12.41
N ALA A 530 9.58 -22.61 12.29
CA ALA A 530 8.40 -23.12 11.59
C ALA A 530 8.66 -23.35 10.08
N LEU A 531 9.46 -22.49 9.43
CA LEU A 531 9.83 -22.68 8.03
C LEU A 531 10.75 -23.89 7.85
N ARG A 532 11.68 -24.13 8.79
CA ARG A 532 12.54 -25.33 8.77
C ARG A 532 11.73 -26.61 8.93
N GLU A 533 10.77 -26.61 9.84
CA GLU A 533 9.84 -27.72 10.01
C GLU A 533 9.02 -27.96 8.73
N ALA A 534 8.51 -26.90 8.11
CA ALA A 534 7.76 -26.97 6.85
C ALA A 534 8.60 -27.40 5.64
N LYS A 535 9.92 -27.22 5.66
CA LYS A 535 10.83 -27.69 4.60
C LYS A 535 11.02 -29.22 4.61
N GLY A 536 10.59 -29.87 5.70
CA GLY A 536 10.96 -31.25 5.99
C GLY A 536 12.26 -31.24 6.76
N SER A 537 12.27 -31.89 7.91
CA SER A 537 13.49 -32.06 8.69
C SER A 537 14.55 -32.77 7.85
N GLU A 538 15.65 -32.09 7.54
CA GLU A 538 16.97 -32.73 7.49
C GLU A 538 17.26 -33.26 8.90
N THR A 539 16.56 -34.31 9.31
CA THR A 539 17.00 -35.17 10.40
C THR A 539 18.04 -36.10 9.79
N ILE A 540 19.30 -35.69 9.99
CA ILE A 540 20.51 -36.49 10.24
C ILE A 540 20.55 -37.89 9.62
#